data_AF-A0A1A2N6L7-F1
#
_entry.id   AF-A0A1A2N6L7-F1
#
_cell.length_a   1.000
_cell.length_b   1.000
_cell.length_c   1.000
_cell.angle_alpha   90.00
_cell.angle_beta   90.00
_cell.angle_gamma   90.00
#
_symmetry.space_group_name_H-M   'P 1'
#
loop_
_entity.id
_entity.type
_entity.pdbx_description
1 polymer ?
#
loop_
_entity_poly.entity_id
_entity_poly.type
_entity_poly.pdbx_seq_one_letter_code
_entity_poly.pdbx_strand_id
1 'polypeptide(L)' 'MSRLIKTPDRGADQLVWLASTTPGLDWSPGEYYAKGQVARANRAADDPVLARELWDRTLAKLA' A
#
# COMPACT_ATOMS: atom_id res chain seq x y z
N MET A 1 25.60 1.17 17.33
CA MET A 1 24.64 0.17 16.78
C MET A 1 23.22 0.58 17.12
N SER A 2 22.44 1.10 16.16
CA SER A 2 20.98 0.99 16.16
C SER A 2 20.52 1.26 14.73
N ARG A 3 20.32 0.21 13.94
CA ARG A 3 20.03 0.29 12.50
C ARG A 3 18.88 -0.66 12.13
N LEU A 4 17.89 -0.82 13.01
CA LEU A 4 16.86 -1.82 12.80
C LEU A 4 15.42 -1.29 12.83
N ILE A 5 15.13 -0.13 13.44
CA ILE A 5 13.75 0.37 13.53
C ILE A 5 13.74 1.87 13.26
N LYS A 6 12.86 2.31 12.33
CA LYS A 6 12.61 3.72 12.05
C LYS A 6 11.82 4.34 13.21
N THR A 7 11.99 5.63 13.45
CA THR A 7 11.06 6.36 14.33
C THR A 7 9.66 6.38 13.72
N PRO A 8 8.59 6.55 14.53
CA PRO A 8 7.23 6.65 14.02
C PRO A 8 7.07 7.72 12.94
N ASP A 9 7.63 8.92 13.15
CA ASP A 9 7.61 10.00 12.16
C ASP A 9 8.17 9.56 10.82
N ARG A 10 9.39 8.97 10.84
CA ARG A 10 10.06 8.45 9.64
C ARG A 10 9.36 7.24 9.01
N GLY A 11 8.53 6.53 9.77
CA GLY A 11 7.68 5.46 9.28
C GLY A 11 6.43 5.99 8.57
N ALA A 12 5.87 7.08 9.09
CA ALA A 12 4.66 7.71 8.59
C ALA A 12 4.88 8.60 7.37
N ASP A 13 6.11 9.07 7.11
CA ASP A 13 6.47 9.95 5.98
C ASP A 13 5.73 9.61 4.67
N GLN A 14 5.72 8.34 4.25
CA GLN A 14 5.07 7.93 3.00
C GLN A 14 3.53 8.01 3.08
N LEU A 15 2.93 7.65 4.22
CA LEU A 15 1.48 7.74 4.40
C LEU A 15 1.03 9.21 4.41
N VAL A 16 1.80 10.07 5.09
CA VAL A 16 1.55 11.52 5.09
C VAL A 16 1.64 12.06 3.67
N TRP A 17 2.68 11.70 2.90
CA TRP A 17 2.81 12.11 1.51
C TRP A 17 1.61 11.68 0.64
N LEU A 18 1.22 10.40 0.67
CA LEU A 18 0.07 9.91 -0.09
C LEU A 18 -1.24 10.61 0.30
N ALA A 19 -1.44 10.89 1.59
CA ALA A 19 -2.67 11.48 2.09
C ALA A 19 -2.77 13.00 1.88
N SER A 20 -1.64 13.70 1.78
CA SER A 20 -1.58 15.18 1.74
C SER A 20 -1.28 15.77 0.38
N THR A 21 -0.86 14.95 -0.59
CA THR A 21 -0.56 15.39 -1.97
C THR A 21 -1.64 14.94 -2.96
N THR A 22 -1.54 15.40 -4.21
CA THR A 22 -2.61 15.25 -5.20
C THR A 22 -2.48 13.92 -5.97
N PRO A 23 -3.44 12.99 -5.85
CA PRO A 23 -3.46 11.78 -6.67
C PRO A 23 -3.59 12.11 -8.16
N GLY A 24 -2.90 11.38 -9.01
CA GLY A 24 -2.83 11.60 -10.46
C GLY A 24 -1.84 12.69 -10.89
N LEU A 25 -1.33 13.51 -9.96
CA LEU A 25 -0.27 14.49 -10.21
C LEU A 25 1.03 14.09 -9.52
N ASP A 26 0.98 13.93 -8.19
CA ASP A 26 2.15 13.64 -7.37
C ASP A 26 2.44 12.13 -7.29
N TRP A 27 1.40 11.32 -7.43
CA TRP A 27 1.47 9.86 -7.41
C TRP A 27 0.29 9.23 -8.15
N SER A 28 0.41 7.97 -8.54
CA SER A 28 -0.60 7.26 -9.34
C SER A 28 -1.46 6.32 -8.47
N PRO A 29 -2.80 6.44 -8.51
CA PRO A 29 -3.69 5.48 -7.88
C PRO A 29 -3.48 4.05 -8.41
N GLY A 30 -3.65 3.07 -7.52
CA GLY A 30 -3.48 1.65 -7.85
C GLY A 30 -2.05 1.13 -7.74
N GLU A 31 -1.05 2.02 -7.66
CA GLU A 31 0.35 1.62 -7.50
C GLU A 31 0.72 1.27 -6.06
N TYR A 32 1.67 0.35 -5.90
CA TYR A 32 2.28 0.03 -4.61
C TYR A 32 3.56 0.87 -4.41
N TYR A 33 3.56 1.73 -3.40
CA TYR A 33 4.72 2.57 -3.09
C TYR A 33 5.54 2.01 -1.92
N ALA A 34 6.86 2.09 -2.02
CA ALA A 34 7.79 1.86 -0.92
C ALA A 34 8.94 2.87 -0.97
N LYS A 35 9.19 3.56 0.15
CA LYS A 35 10.18 4.64 0.27
C LYS A 35 9.96 5.76 -0.77
N GLY A 36 8.69 6.08 -1.06
CA GLY A 36 8.33 7.14 -2.00
C GLY A 36 8.50 6.79 -3.48
N GLN A 37 8.69 5.52 -3.82
CA GLN A 37 8.83 5.05 -5.20
C GLN A 37 7.90 3.88 -5.46
N VAL A 38 7.45 3.72 -6.71
CA VAL A 38 6.70 2.53 -7.13
C VAL A 38 7.61 1.31 -6.95
N ALA A 39 7.08 0.29 -6.28
CA ALA A 39 7.80 -0.92 -5.94
C ALA A 39 6.97 -2.14 -6.33
N ARG A 40 7.66 -3.26 -6.53
CA ARG A 40 7.00 -4.52 -6.84
C ARG A 40 6.43 -5.14 -5.57
N ALA A 41 5.15 -5.47 -5.60
CA ALA A 41 4.50 -6.28 -4.58
C ALA A 41 4.73 -7.79 -4.82
N ASN A 42 4.14 -8.62 -3.97
CA ASN A 42 4.03 -10.05 -4.25
C ASN A 42 3.16 -10.27 -5.50
N ARG A 43 3.52 -11.22 -6.37
CA ARG A 43 2.76 -11.56 -7.59
C ARG A 43 1.26 -11.80 -7.36
N ALA A 44 0.88 -12.32 -6.19
CA ALA A 44 -0.51 -12.57 -5.84
C ALA A 44 -1.33 -11.28 -5.69
N ALA A 45 -0.68 -10.14 -5.45
CA ALA A 45 -1.35 -8.84 -5.38
C ALA A 45 -1.84 -8.37 -6.76
N ASP A 46 -1.21 -8.85 -7.84
CA ASP A 46 -1.58 -8.50 -9.21
C ASP A 46 -2.59 -9.49 -9.82
N ASP A 47 -3.05 -10.50 -9.06
CA ASP A 47 -4.04 -11.47 -9.52
C ASP A 47 -5.47 -10.96 -9.26
N PRO A 48 -6.21 -10.53 -10.31
CA PRO A 48 -7.54 -9.94 -10.14
C PRO A 48 -8.59 -10.97 -9.72
N VAL A 49 -8.40 -12.25 -10.07
CA VAL A 49 -9.33 -13.32 -9.69
C VAL A 49 -9.18 -13.60 -8.21
N LEU A 50 -7.94 -13.74 -7.74
CA LEU A 50 -7.65 -13.96 -6.32
C LEU A 50 -8.12 -12.78 -5.45
N ALA A 51 -7.91 -11.54 -5.90
CA ALA A 51 -8.40 -10.36 -5.20
C ALA A 51 -9.93 -10.36 -5.05
N ARG A 52 -10.65 -10.74 -6.12
CA ARG A 52 -12.12 -10.84 -6.09
C ARG A 52 -12.60 -11.92 -5.13
N GLU A 53 -12.00 -13.11 -5.19
CA GLU A 53 -12.37 -14.21 -4.28
C GLU A 53 -12.13 -13.84 -2.82
N LEU A 54 -11.02 -13.16 -2.52
CA LEU A 54 -10.71 -12.70 -1.16
C LEU A 54 -11.80 -11.74 -0.67
N TRP A 55 -12.21 -10.80 -1.51
CA TRP A 55 -13.27 -9.84 -1.18
C TRP A 55 -14.60 -10.53 -0.86
N ASP A 56 -15.08 -11.40 -1.75
CA ASP A 56 -16.37 -12.08 -1.60
C ASP A 56 -16.39 -12.98 -0.36
N ARG A 57 -15.32 -13.72 -0.09
CA ARG A 57 -15.20 -14.58 1.12
C ARG A 57 -15.14 -13.76 2.41
N THR A 58 -14.53 -12.58 2.38
CA THR A 58 -14.44 -11.71 3.56
C THR A 58 -15.79 -11.09 3.87
N LEU A 59 -16.48 -10.57 2.85
CA LEU A 59 -17.85 -10.05 3.02
C LEU A 59 -18.80 -11.11 3.58
N ALA A 60 -18.73 -12.35 3.08
CA ALA A 60 -19.56 -13.45 3.59
C ALA A 60 -19.32 -13.79 5.07
N LYS A 61 -18.16 -13.42 5.65
CA LYS A 61 -17.87 -13.61 7.08
C LYS A 61 -18.32 -12.44 7.96
N LEU A 62 -18.55 -11.27 7.37
CA LEU A 62 -18.93 -10.04 8.08
C LEU A 62 -20.45 -9.84 8.15
N ALA A 63 -21.21 -10.55 7.31
CA ALA A 63 -22.67 -10.61 7.35
C ALA A 63 -23.15 -11.55 8.47
#